data_AF-A0A162CUU8-F1
#
_entry.id   AF-A0A162CUU8-F1
#
_cell.length_a   1.000
_cell.length_b   1.000
_cell.length_c   1.000
_cell.angle_alpha   90.00
_cell.angle_beta   90.00
_cell.angle_gamma   90.00
#
_symmetry.space_group_name_H-M   'P 1'
#
loop_
_entity.id
_entity.type
_entity.pdbx_description
1 polymer ?
#
loop_
_entity_poly.entity_id
_entity_poly.type
_entity_poly.pdbx_seq_one_letter_code
_entity_poly.pdbx_strand_id
1 'polypeptide(L)'
;MKHLLTLFISIQFTIAQNLEGKWSLIISNETYSYPELTVIEITKKDIITYSFDTLLYRNKLKIDTINNYFKEGFSKSYHEYKYGLPNKNKLITYLPTVHNAEKAKFVYVRLLPTIINHPIDEILKKQYKHFYPVTFANKQPIIKLSGVMCSEQTMKFLGQENCNRYRLEIIDSTYFIVYYTNQKHKQWMVPIKEINHDHLIVYGVHGKEGFVKLNEIKEIVPTQKVFIKN
;
A
#
# COMPACT_ATOMS: atom_id res chain seq x y z
N MET A 1 -59.77 -22.65 19.40
CA MET A 1 -58.78 -23.09 18.39
C MET A 1 -57.84 -21.94 18.12
N LYS A 2 -56.53 -22.21 18.25
CA LYS A 2 -55.43 -21.26 18.10
C LYS A 2 -55.11 -21.11 16.62
N HIS A 3 -54.95 -19.89 16.10
CA HIS A 3 -54.01 -19.62 15.01
C HIS A 3 -53.39 -18.23 15.19
N LEU A 4 -52.23 -18.21 15.84
CA LEU A 4 -51.32 -17.07 15.91
C LEU A 4 -50.46 -17.09 14.65
N LEU A 5 -50.81 -16.27 13.65
CA LEU A 5 -50.05 -16.15 12.42
C LEU A 5 -48.78 -15.34 12.71
N THR A 6 -47.66 -16.03 12.93
CA THR A 6 -46.37 -15.40 13.19
C THR A 6 -45.69 -15.12 11.85
N LEU A 7 -45.69 -13.85 11.45
CA LEU A 7 -45.01 -13.37 10.24
C LEU A 7 -43.49 -13.35 10.49
N PHE A 8 -42.78 -14.41 10.07
CA PHE A 8 -41.33 -14.41 10.02
C PHE A 8 -40.87 -13.54 8.84
N ILE A 9 -40.60 -12.27 9.10
CA ILE A 9 -39.82 -11.43 8.18
C ILE A 9 -38.37 -11.91 8.31
N SER A 10 -37.98 -12.84 7.44
CA SER A 10 -36.59 -13.24 7.26
C SER A 10 -35.82 -12.05 6.71
N ILE A 11 -35.10 -11.33 7.58
CA ILE A 11 -34.10 -10.37 7.17
C ILE A 11 -32.96 -11.18 6.54
N GLN A 12 -33.02 -11.39 5.23
CA GLN A 12 -31.85 -11.82 4.49
C GLN A 12 -30.89 -10.64 4.47
N PHE A 13 -30.02 -10.57 5.48
CA PHE A 13 -28.76 -9.85 5.33
C PHE A 13 -27.99 -10.60 4.23
N THR A 14 -28.21 -10.20 2.99
CA THR A 14 -27.21 -10.43 1.97
C THR A 14 -25.98 -9.70 2.47
N ILE A 15 -25.03 -10.46 3.02
CA ILE A 15 -23.69 -9.98 3.31
C ILE A 15 -23.07 -9.72 1.93
N ALA A 16 -23.49 -8.62 1.30
CA ALA A 16 -22.84 -8.11 0.12
C ALA A 16 -21.39 -7.88 0.54
N GLN A 17 -20.49 -8.61 -0.10
CA GLN A 17 -19.06 -8.44 0.07
C GLN A 17 -18.73 -6.97 -0.23
N ASN A 18 -18.56 -6.16 0.83
CA ASN A 18 -18.33 -4.73 0.69
C ASN A 18 -16.90 -4.48 0.18
N LEU A 19 -16.79 -4.29 -1.13
CA LEU A 19 -15.58 -3.93 -1.86
C LEU A 19 -15.26 -2.44 -1.82
N GLU A 20 -16.15 -1.60 -1.25
CA GLU A 20 -16.08 -0.15 -1.35
C GLU A 20 -14.87 0.46 -0.65
N GLY A 21 -14.23 1.44 -1.29
CA GLY A 21 -13.08 2.16 -0.74
C GLY A 21 -11.78 1.84 -1.48
N LYS A 22 -10.68 2.36 -0.93
CA LYS A 22 -9.37 2.32 -1.59
C LYS A 22 -8.57 1.09 -1.20
N TRP A 23 -7.91 0.50 -2.19
CA TRP A 23 -7.09 -0.69 -2.08
C TRP A 23 -5.72 -0.40 -2.68
N SER A 24 -4.65 -0.74 -1.96
CA SER A 24 -3.27 -0.58 -2.45
C SER A 24 -2.71 -1.93 -2.85
N LEU A 25 -2.10 -1.99 -4.04
CA LEU A 25 -1.44 -3.18 -4.55
C LEU A 25 -0.19 -3.51 -3.71
N ILE A 26 -0.08 -4.76 -3.26
CA ILE A 26 1.12 -5.29 -2.61
C ILE A 26 2.15 -5.58 -3.70
N ILE A 27 3.27 -4.85 -3.69
CA ILE A 27 4.36 -5.02 -4.67
C ILE A 27 5.61 -5.52 -3.94
N SER A 28 6.32 -6.49 -4.54
CA SER A 28 7.62 -6.93 -4.03
C SER A 28 8.70 -5.87 -4.33
N ASN A 29 9.78 -5.86 -3.57
CA ASN A 29 10.94 -5.00 -3.83
C ASN A 29 11.69 -5.36 -5.14
N GLU A 30 11.36 -6.49 -5.77
CA GLU A 30 11.99 -6.98 -7.00
C GLU A 30 11.10 -6.77 -8.23
N THR A 31 9.86 -6.32 -8.05
CA THR A 31 8.91 -6.11 -9.14
C THR A 31 8.92 -4.66 -9.57
N TYR A 32 9.27 -4.41 -10.83
CA TYR A 32 8.97 -3.16 -11.51
C TYR A 32 7.52 -3.23 -11.99
N SER A 33 6.59 -2.52 -11.35
CA SER A 33 5.24 -2.35 -11.88
C SER A 33 5.20 -1.12 -12.78
N TYR A 34 4.85 -1.32 -14.05
CA TYR A 34 4.37 -0.24 -14.92
C TYR A 34 2.89 -0.51 -15.27
N PRO A 35 1.96 0.42 -15.00
CA PRO A 35 2.18 1.74 -14.40
C PRO A 35 2.70 1.64 -12.95
N GLU A 36 3.28 2.75 -12.48
CA GLU A 36 3.71 2.96 -11.10
C GLU A 36 2.62 2.51 -10.10
N LEU A 37 3.03 2.13 -8.87
CA LEU A 37 2.19 1.52 -7.84
C LEU A 37 0.71 1.89 -7.89
N THR A 38 -0.12 0.87 -7.97
CA THR A 38 -1.55 1.07 -8.17
C THR A 38 -2.31 1.16 -6.84
N VAL A 39 -3.04 2.27 -6.65
CA VAL A 39 -4.18 2.33 -5.73
C VAL A 39 -5.46 2.27 -6.57
N ILE A 40 -6.41 1.43 -6.18
CA ILE A 40 -7.73 1.37 -6.82
C ILE A 40 -8.81 1.77 -5.83
N GLU A 41 -9.80 2.52 -6.29
CA GLU A 41 -11.05 2.76 -5.58
C GLU A 41 -12.17 2.04 -6.31
N ILE A 42 -12.83 1.13 -5.61
CA ILE A 42 -13.97 0.39 -6.16
C ILE A 42 -15.25 1.03 -5.62
N THR A 43 -16.10 1.49 -6.53
CA THR A 43 -17.45 1.97 -6.23
C THR A 43 -18.48 1.00 -6.81
N LYS A 44 -19.77 1.29 -6.61
CA LYS A 44 -20.85 0.46 -7.17
C LYS A 44 -20.84 0.37 -8.70
N LYS A 45 -20.28 1.36 -9.40
CA LYS A 45 -20.39 1.50 -10.87
C LYS A 45 -19.06 1.75 -11.58
N ASP A 46 -18.03 2.14 -10.85
CA ASP A 46 -16.74 2.52 -11.41
C ASP A 46 -15.62 1.88 -10.60
N ILE A 47 -14.52 1.56 -11.29
CA ILE A 47 -13.19 1.37 -10.70
C ILE A 47 -12.34 2.57 -11.11
N ILE A 48 -11.70 3.18 -10.12
CA ILE A 48 -10.85 4.36 -10.31
C ILE A 48 -9.44 3.96 -9.95
N THR A 49 -8.49 4.23 -10.84
CA THR A 49 -7.10 3.81 -10.69
C THR A 49 -6.20 5.02 -10.54
N TYR A 50 -5.32 4.97 -9.55
CA TYR A 50 -4.35 6.01 -9.22
C TYR A 50 -2.93 5.44 -9.27
N SER A 51 -1.98 6.25 -9.74
CA SER A 51 -0.56 6.10 -9.43
C SER A 51 -0.31 6.89 -8.16
N PHE A 52 -0.11 6.20 -7.04
CA PHE A 52 -0.10 6.82 -5.71
C PHE A 52 -1.39 7.65 -5.47
N ASP A 53 -1.28 8.98 -5.43
CA ASP A 53 -2.35 9.96 -5.26
C ASP A 53 -2.81 10.62 -6.57
N THR A 54 -2.14 10.32 -7.69
CA THR A 54 -2.45 10.88 -9.01
C THR A 54 -3.43 9.99 -9.76
N LEU A 55 -4.57 10.54 -10.17
CA LEU A 55 -5.58 9.84 -10.98
C LEU A 55 -5.00 9.43 -12.35
N LEU A 56 -5.07 8.15 -12.70
CA LEU A 56 -4.70 7.64 -14.03
C LEU A 56 -5.93 7.51 -14.92
N TYR A 57 -6.94 6.76 -14.47
CA TYR A 57 -8.15 6.53 -15.25
C TYR A 57 -9.32 6.11 -14.36
N ARG A 58 -10.52 6.22 -14.93
CA ARG A 58 -11.78 5.76 -14.34
C ARG A 58 -12.52 4.93 -15.37
N ASN A 59 -12.81 3.68 -15.02
CA ASN A 59 -13.49 2.74 -15.89
C ASN A 59 -14.82 2.31 -15.28
N LYS A 60 -15.80 2.02 -16.15
CA LYS A 60 -17.08 1.45 -15.71
C LYS A 60 -16.84 0.04 -15.17
N LEU A 61 -17.48 -0.28 -14.07
CA LEU A 61 -17.37 -1.55 -13.37
C LEU A 61 -18.74 -2.21 -13.27
N LYS A 62 -18.79 -3.50 -13.59
CA LYS A 62 -19.91 -4.38 -13.24
C LYS A 62 -19.38 -5.48 -12.33
N ILE A 63 -20.03 -5.70 -11.19
CA ILE A 63 -19.63 -6.70 -10.20
C ILE A 63 -20.67 -7.81 -10.18
N ASP A 64 -20.25 -9.03 -10.46
CA ASP A 64 -21.02 -10.24 -10.23
C ASP A 64 -20.55 -10.86 -8.91
N THR A 65 -21.30 -10.58 -7.83
CA THR A 65 -20.97 -11.06 -6.49
C THR A 65 -21.28 -12.54 -6.28
N ILE A 66 -22.13 -13.13 -7.12
CA ILE A 66 -22.50 -14.55 -7.03
C ILE A 66 -21.35 -15.40 -7.55
N ASN A 67 -20.78 -15.00 -8.69
CA ASN A 67 -19.69 -15.74 -9.34
C ASN A 67 -18.29 -15.20 -9.00
N ASN A 68 -18.20 -14.10 -8.23
CA ASN A 68 -16.98 -13.38 -7.86
C ASN A 68 -16.19 -12.86 -9.07
N TYR A 69 -16.87 -12.16 -9.98
CA TYR A 69 -16.24 -11.51 -11.13
C TYR A 69 -16.41 -9.99 -11.09
N PHE A 70 -15.39 -9.27 -11.59
CA PHE A 70 -15.53 -7.88 -11.98
C PHE A 70 -15.25 -7.71 -13.47
N LYS A 71 -16.10 -6.92 -14.13
CA LYS A 71 -15.97 -6.54 -15.54
C LYS A 71 -15.63 -5.07 -15.60
N GLU A 72 -14.40 -4.78 -15.99
CA GLU A 72 -13.89 -3.42 -16.17
C GLU A 72 -14.00 -3.01 -17.64
N GLY A 73 -14.73 -1.93 -17.91
CA GLY A 73 -14.97 -1.43 -19.26
C GLY A 73 -13.82 -0.57 -19.77
N PHE A 74 -13.27 -0.95 -20.92
CA PHE A 74 -12.25 -0.18 -21.66
C PHE A 74 -12.74 0.14 -23.07
N SER A 75 -13.10 1.41 -23.32
CA SER A 75 -13.58 1.92 -24.61
C SER A 75 -14.79 1.17 -25.20
N LYS A 76 -14.58 -0.01 -25.79
CA LYS A 76 -15.59 -0.87 -26.44
C LYS A 76 -15.59 -2.33 -25.98
N SER A 77 -14.70 -2.72 -25.06
CA SER A 77 -14.62 -4.07 -24.51
C SER A 77 -14.66 -4.06 -22.98
N TYR A 78 -14.90 -5.23 -22.39
CA TYR A 78 -14.73 -5.43 -20.96
C TYR A 78 -13.61 -6.43 -20.73
N HIS A 79 -12.68 -6.11 -19.84
CA HIS A 79 -11.79 -7.11 -19.25
C HIS A 79 -12.51 -7.73 -18.06
N GLU A 80 -12.64 -9.06 -18.09
CA GLU A 80 -13.22 -9.82 -17.01
C GLU A 80 -12.10 -10.34 -16.12
N TYR A 81 -12.25 -10.12 -14.81
CA TYR A 81 -11.34 -10.59 -13.80
C TYR A 81 -12.12 -11.36 -12.76
N LYS A 82 -11.52 -12.42 -12.25
CA LYS A 82 -12.04 -13.13 -11.08
C LYS A 82 -11.43 -12.50 -9.83
N TYR A 83 -12.21 -12.39 -8.77
CA TYR A 83 -11.75 -11.86 -7.51
C TYR A 83 -12.02 -12.81 -6.34
N GLY A 84 -11.31 -12.60 -5.24
CA GLY A 84 -11.56 -13.24 -3.97
C GLY A 84 -11.31 -12.27 -2.83
N LEU A 85 -12.11 -12.39 -1.77
CA LEU A 85 -11.94 -11.68 -0.51
C LEU A 85 -11.61 -12.67 0.61
N PRO A 86 -10.34 -13.06 0.79
CA PRO A 86 -9.95 -13.91 1.92
C PRO A 86 -10.39 -13.34 3.28
N ASN A 87 -10.45 -12.00 3.37
CA ASN A 87 -11.04 -11.28 4.49
C ASN A 87 -11.41 -9.85 4.06
N LYS A 88 -12.01 -9.06 4.96
CA LYS A 88 -12.48 -7.68 4.69
C LYS A 88 -11.39 -6.68 4.27
N ASN A 89 -10.11 -7.01 4.47
CA ASN A 89 -8.95 -6.15 4.24
C ASN A 89 -8.03 -6.65 3.13
N LYS A 90 -8.35 -7.77 2.46
CA LYS A 90 -7.53 -8.36 1.41
C LYS A 90 -8.39 -8.66 0.19
N LEU A 91 -7.98 -8.11 -0.95
CA LEU A 91 -8.59 -8.36 -2.26
C LEU A 91 -7.55 -9.05 -3.13
N ILE A 92 -7.93 -10.17 -3.73
CA ILE A 92 -7.11 -10.89 -4.70
C ILE A 92 -7.83 -10.82 -6.04
N THR A 93 -7.14 -10.43 -7.10
CA THR A 93 -7.69 -10.43 -8.46
C THR A 93 -6.76 -11.17 -9.41
N TYR A 94 -7.33 -11.78 -10.46
CA TYR A 94 -6.56 -12.40 -11.53
C TYR A 94 -7.38 -12.46 -12.83
N LEU A 95 -6.68 -12.49 -13.95
CA LEU A 95 -7.28 -12.65 -15.27
C LEU A 95 -7.49 -14.13 -15.57
N PRO A 96 -8.72 -14.65 -15.62
CA PRO A 96 -9.00 -16.08 -15.82
C PRO A 96 -8.52 -16.60 -17.18
N THR A 97 -8.33 -15.70 -18.15
CA THR A 97 -7.88 -16.03 -19.51
C THR A 97 -6.37 -16.28 -19.61
N VAL A 98 -5.59 -15.98 -18.57
CA VAL A 98 -4.14 -16.17 -18.55
C VAL A 98 -3.81 -17.60 -18.11
N HIS A 99 -3.00 -18.32 -18.89
CA HIS A 99 -2.51 -19.64 -18.47
C HIS A 99 -1.67 -19.51 -17.18
N ASN A 100 -1.97 -20.32 -16.15
CA ASN A 100 -1.46 -20.15 -14.79
C ASN A 100 -1.86 -18.82 -14.11
N ALA A 101 -3.05 -18.30 -14.38
CA ALA A 101 -3.58 -17.06 -13.76
C ALA A 101 -3.43 -17.00 -12.24
N GLU A 102 -3.51 -18.13 -11.53
CA GLU A 102 -3.31 -18.19 -10.08
C GLU A 102 -1.91 -17.75 -9.64
N LYS A 103 -0.90 -17.93 -10.50
CA LYS A 103 0.48 -17.44 -10.30
C LYS A 103 0.63 -15.96 -10.65
N ALA A 104 -0.26 -15.41 -11.47
CA ALA A 104 -0.29 -14.00 -11.89
C ALA A 104 -1.43 -13.23 -11.20
N LYS A 105 -1.58 -13.44 -9.88
CA LYS A 105 -2.58 -12.74 -9.07
C LYS A 105 -2.07 -11.38 -8.61
N PHE A 106 -2.93 -10.39 -8.67
CA PHE A 106 -2.73 -9.11 -8.00
C PHE A 106 -3.33 -9.19 -6.60
N VAL A 107 -2.54 -8.82 -5.59
CA VAL A 107 -2.98 -8.85 -4.20
C VAL A 107 -3.02 -7.42 -3.69
N TYR A 108 -4.17 -6.99 -3.24
CA TYR A 108 -4.39 -5.66 -2.69
C TYR A 108 -4.74 -5.75 -1.21
N VAL A 109 -4.37 -4.72 -0.46
CA VAL A 109 -4.84 -4.48 0.90
C VAL A 109 -5.74 -3.27 0.95
N ARG A 110 -6.82 -3.35 1.73
CA ARG A 110 -7.70 -2.20 1.96
C ARG A 110 -6.95 -1.15 2.76
N LEU A 111 -7.01 0.10 2.32
CA LEU A 111 -6.43 1.21 3.06
C LEU A 111 -7.27 1.49 4.30
N LEU A 112 -6.60 1.50 5.44
CA LEU A 112 -7.18 1.76 6.75
C LEU A 112 -6.59 3.05 7.30
N PRO A 113 -7.39 3.91 7.94
CA PRO A 113 -6.89 5.09 8.63
C PRO A 113 -5.74 4.73 9.58
N THR A 114 -4.67 5.51 9.52
CA THR A 114 -3.53 5.35 10.41
C THR A 114 -3.89 5.89 11.79
N ILE A 115 -3.64 5.08 12.81
CA ILE A 115 -3.74 5.53 14.21
C ILE A 115 -2.42 6.21 14.58
N ILE A 116 -2.49 7.47 15.00
CA ILE A 116 -1.33 8.27 15.36
C ILE A 116 -1.40 8.54 16.85
N ASN A 117 -0.57 7.82 17.62
CA ASN A 117 -0.51 7.99 19.08
C ASN A 117 0.63 8.91 19.51
N HIS A 118 1.42 9.42 18.56
CA HIS A 118 2.64 10.15 18.83
C HIS A 118 2.96 11.17 17.71
N PRO A 119 3.62 12.32 17.99
CA PRO A 119 3.91 13.32 16.99
C PRO A 119 4.78 12.80 15.84
N ILE A 120 4.38 13.09 14.60
CA ILE A 120 5.07 12.64 13.39
C ILE A 120 6.51 13.16 13.33
N ASP A 121 6.77 14.37 13.82
CA ASP A 121 8.11 14.97 13.79
C ASP A 121 9.16 14.18 14.60
N GLU A 122 8.74 13.49 15.66
CA GLU A 122 9.61 12.61 16.44
C GLU A 122 9.91 11.32 15.66
N ILE A 123 8.91 10.80 14.95
CA ILE A 123 9.02 9.58 14.14
C ILE A 123 9.94 9.79 12.94
N LEU A 124 9.92 10.98 12.32
CA LEU A 124 10.81 11.33 11.22
C LEU A 124 12.29 11.31 11.61
N LYS A 125 12.59 11.44 12.90
CA LYS A 125 13.96 11.37 13.44
C LYS A 125 14.40 9.94 13.76
N LYS A 126 13.60 8.91 13.47
CA LYS A 126 13.94 7.52 13.85
C LYS A 126 14.39 6.67 12.66
N GLN A 127 15.15 5.63 12.97
CA GLN A 127 15.52 4.56 12.05
C GLN A 127 14.84 3.26 12.46
N TYR A 128 14.41 2.48 11.46
CA TYR A 128 13.72 1.22 11.67
C TYR A 128 14.42 0.09 10.93
N LYS A 129 14.26 -1.14 11.42
CA LYS A 129 14.65 -2.33 10.64
C LYS A 129 13.79 -2.38 9.38
N HIS A 130 14.45 -2.69 8.27
CA HIS A 130 13.77 -2.84 7.01
C HIS A 130 12.82 -4.05 7.04
N PHE A 131 11.64 -3.92 6.43
CA PHE A 131 10.65 -5.02 6.40
C PHE A 131 10.89 -6.04 5.30
N TYR A 132 11.62 -5.70 4.23
CA TYR A 132 12.18 -6.68 3.30
C TYR A 132 13.56 -7.16 3.77
N PRO A 133 13.89 -8.44 3.56
CA PRO A 133 15.23 -8.95 3.85
C PRO A 133 16.28 -8.25 2.99
N VAL A 134 17.53 -8.31 3.45
CA VAL A 134 18.67 -7.86 2.65
C VAL A 134 18.88 -8.85 1.51
N THR A 135 18.84 -8.36 0.28
CA THR A 135 19.11 -9.14 -0.93
C THR A 135 20.14 -8.40 -1.79
N PHE A 136 20.57 -9.00 -2.90
CA PHE A 136 21.42 -8.29 -3.87
C PHE A 136 20.73 -7.02 -4.39
N ALA A 137 19.41 -7.08 -4.61
CA ALA A 137 18.58 -5.96 -5.04
C ALA A 137 18.26 -4.97 -3.90
N ASN A 138 18.11 -5.46 -2.66
CA ASN A 138 17.88 -4.62 -1.49
C ASN A 138 19.04 -4.71 -0.49
N LYS A 139 20.05 -3.87 -0.68
CA LYS A 139 21.21 -3.82 0.22
C LYS A 139 20.97 -2.99 1.49
N GLN A 140 19.80 -2.36 1.64
CA GLN A 140 19.51 -1.44 2.73
C GLN A 140 18.83 -2.18 3.89
N PRO A 141 19.54 -2.45 5.02
CA PRO A 141 18.95 -3.13 6.17
C PRO A 141 18.06 -2.22 7.03
N ILE A 142 18.04 -0.92 6.73
CA ILE A 142 17.40 0.11 7.55
C ILE A 142 16.49 1.02 6.71
N ILE A 143 15.50 1.59 7.38
CA ILE A 143 14.62 2.65 6.88
C ILE A 143 14.92 3.91 7.69
N LYS A 144 15.28 4.99 7.01
CA LYS A 144 15.49 6.33 7.59
C LYS A 144 14.51 7.28 6.91
N LEU A 145 13.55 7.80 7.69
CA LEU A 145 12.42 8.60 7.19
C LEU A 145 12.77 10.08 6.93
N SER A 146 13.95 10.52 7.37
CA SER A 146 14.50 11.85 7.11
C SER A 146 15.88 11.75 6.50
N GLY A 147 16.15 12.50 5.42
CA GLY A 147 17.44 12.50 4.72
C GLY A 147 17.54 11.47 3.59
N VAL A 148 18.77 11.13 3.18
CA VAL A 148 19.04 10.18 2.11
C VAL A 148 19.76 8.93 2.62
N MET A 149 19.69 7.85 1.84
CA MET A 149 20.31 6.54 2.16
C MET A 149 21.73 6.37 1.62
N CYS A 150 22.21 7.32 0.81
CA CYS A 150 23.55 7.29 0.22
C CYS A 150 24.65 7.54 1.25
N SER A 151 25.84 6.99 0.99
CA SER A 151 27.07 7.40 1.65
C SER A 151 27.49 8.82 1.23
N GLU A 152 28.33 9.49 2.04
CA GLU A 152 28.87 10.81 1.68
C GLU A 152 29.64 10.80 0.35
N GLN A 153 30.41 9.73 0.08
CA GLN A 153 31.13 9.59 -1.20
C GLN A 153 30.16 9.46 -2.38
N THR A 154 29.10 8.66 -2.22
CA THR A 154 28.06 8.52 -3.25
C THR A 154 27.34 9.84 -3.50
N MET A 155 27.02 10.60 -2.45
CA MET A 155 26.42 11.93 -2.60
C MET A 155 27.33 12.91 -3.33
N LYS A 156 28.65 12.90 -3.06
CA LYS A 156 29.62 13.73 -3.78
C LYS A 156 29.71 13.39 -5.27
N PHE A 157 29.53 12.12 -5.62
CA PHE A 157 29.65 11.66 -7.00
C PHE A 157 28.36 11.81 -7.81
N LEU A 158 27.22 11.43 -7.23
CA LEU A 158 25.92 11.40 -7.92
C LEU A 158 25.06 12.65 -7.66
N GLY A 159 25.38 13.46 -6.66
CA GLY A 159 24.47 14.50 -6.15
C GLY A 159 23.42 13.94 -5.19
N GLN A 160 23.00 14.75 -4.22
CA GLN A 160 22.05 14.33 -3.19
C GLN A 160 20.66 14.02 -3.78
N GLU A 161 20.27 14.71 -4.84
CA GLU A 161 19.01 14.53 -5.56
C GLU A 161 18.88 13.15 -6.19
N ASN A 162 19.98 12.51 -6.56
CA ASN A 162 19.99 11.17 -7.17
C ASN A 162 20.08 10.04 -6.15
N CYS A 163 20.03 10.38 -4.86
CA CYS A 163 20.08 9.40 -3.79
C CYS A 163 18.70 8.88 -3.39
N ASN A 164 18.64 7.55 -3.26
CA ASN A 164 17.52 6.82 -2.70
C ASN A 164 17.15 7.35 -1.32
N ARG A 165 15.86 7.36 -1.00
CA ARG A 165 15.33 7.84 0.29
C ARG A 165 13.99 7.21 0.62
N TYR A 166 13.67 7.18 1.90
CA TYR A 166 12.32 6.92 2.38
C TYR A 166 11.67 8.23 2.82
N ARG A 167 10.35 8.34 2.64
CA ARG A 167 9.54 9.44 3.15
C ARG A 167 8.25 8.91 3.76
N LEU A 168 7.72 9.66 4.72
CA LEU A 168 6.32 9.52 5.10
C LEU A 168 5.46 10.38 4.19
N GLU A 169 4.43 9.79 3.62
CA GLU A 169 3.39 10.49 2.86
C GLU A 169 2.03 10.02 3.30
N ILE A 170 1.01 10.82 2.99
CA ILE A 170 -0.38 10.54 3.33
C ILE A 170 -1.23 10.49 2.06
N ILE A 171 -2.10 9.50 1.97
CA ILE A 171 -3.20 9.45 1.00
C ILE A 171 -4.48 9.26 1.81
N ASP A 172 -5.41 10.21 1.67
CA ASP A 172 -6.57 10.40 2.55
C ASP A 172 -6.20 10.44 4.04
N SER A 173 -6.49 9.35 4.77
CA SER A 173 -6.24 9.19 6.21
C SER A 173 -5.19 8.11 6.51
N THR A 174 -4.52 7.59 5.47
CA THR A 174 -3.51 6.53 5.61
C THR A 174 -2.12 7.11 5.35
N TYR A 175 -1.22 6.95 6.31
CA TYR A 175 0.20 7.20 6.15
C TYR A 175 0.88 6.01 5.47
N PHE A 176 1.92 6.32 4.70
CA PHE A 176 2.73 5.35 3.96
C PHE A 176 4.21 5.62 4.19
N ILE A 177 4.99 4.54 4.27
CA ILE A 177 6.43 4.60 4.03
C ILE A 177 6.61 4.49 2.52
N VAL A 178 7.04 5.58 1.87
CA VAL A 178 7.28 5.65 0.43
C VAL A 178 8.77 5.56 0.15
N TYR A 179 9.17 4.62 -0.70
CA TYR A 179 10.53 4.53 -1.21
C TYR A 179 10.66 5.29 -2.52
N TYR A 180 11.74 6.04 -2.61
CA TYR A 180 12.13 6.76 -3.79
C TYR A 180 13.52 6.33 -4.25
N THR A 181 13.69 6.18 -5.58
CA THR A 181 15.02 5.94 -6.18
C THR A 181 15.82 7.21 -6.38
N ASN A 182 15.19 8.39 -6.30
CA ASN A 182 15.83 9.69 -6.33
C ASN A 182 14.91 10.73 -5.66
N GLN A 183 15.11 12.03 -5.86
CA GLN A 183 14.27 13.04 -5.22
C GLN A 183 12.79 13.02 -5.67
N LYS A 184 12.51 12.52 -6.88
CA LYS A 184 11.22 12.66 -7.57
C LYS A 184 10.51 11.32 -7.82
N HIS A 185 11.25 10.27 -8.16
CA HIS A 185 10.65 9.02 -8.61
C HIS A 185 10.28 8.12 -7.43
N LYS A 186 8.98 8.00 -7.17
CA LYS A 186 8.39 7.07 -6.20
C LYS A 186 8.38 5.67 -6.81
N GLN A 187 8.98 4.69 -6.14
CA GLN A 187 9.04 3.32 -6.67
C GLN A 187 8.02 2.41 -6.00
N TRP A 188 7.97 2.40 -4.66
CA TRP A 188 7.00 1.59 -3.92
C TRP A 188 6.58 2.27 -2.62
N MET A 189 5.46 1.83 -2.02
CA MET A 189 4.94 2.35 -0.76
C MET A 189 4.32 1.24 0.07
N VAL A 190 4.38 1.38 1.39
CA VAL A 190 3.80 0.43 2.34
C VAL A 190 2.93 1.19 3.34
N PRO A 191 1.64 0.85 3.48
CA PRO A 191 0.75 1.54 4.39
C PRO A 191 1.07 1.25 5.86
N ILE A 192 0.82 2.26 6.70
CA ILE A 192 1.04 2.23 8.14
C ILE A 192 -0.30 2.15 8.84
N LYS A 193 -0.50 1.11 9.66
CA LYS A 193 -1.69 0.94 10.50
C LYS A 193 -1.63 1.81 11.74
N GLU A 194 -0.46 1.91 12.36
CA GLU A 194 -0.26 2.59 13.63
C GLU A 194 1.15 3.17 13.75
N ILE A 195 1.22 4.38 14.29
CA ILE A 195 2.44 5.11 14.60
C ILE A 195 2.50 5.31 16.11
N ASN A 196 3.48 4.67 16.74
CA ASN A 196 3.79 4.80 18.16
C ASN A 196 5.19 5.35 18.36
N HIS A 197 5.51 5.71 19.60
CA HIS A 197 6.82 6.21 19.97
C HIS A 197 7.94 5.24 19.56
N ASP A 198 7.89 3.98 19.97
CA ASP A 198 8.95 2.99 19.81
C ASP A 198 8.86 2.15 18.52
N HIS A 199 7.71 2.19 17.83
CA HIS A 199 7.46 1.31 16.71
C HIS A 199 6.44 1.84 15.70
N LEU A 200 6.53 1.28 14.49
CA LEU A 200 5.51 1.40 13.45
C LEU A 200 4.85 0.04 13.25
N ILE A 201 3.53 0.03 13.05
CA ILE A 201 2.83 -1.16 12.58
C ILE A 201 2.48 -0.94 11.12
N VAL A 202 3.06 -1.73 10.22
CA VAL A 202 2.81 -1.65 8.77
C VAL A 202 2.06 -2.90 8.27
N TYR A 203 1.47 -2.82 7.08
CA TYR A 203 0.78 -3.95 6.43
C TYR A 203 0.94 -3.88 4.92
N GLY A 204 0.48 -4.92 4.21
CA GLY A 204 0.63 -4.98 2.75
C GLY A 204 2.07 -5.17 2.29
N VAL A 205 2.88 -5.87 3.08
CA VAL A 205 4.26 -6.22 2.73
C VAL A 205 4.27 -7.54 1.97
N HIS A 206 4.95 -7.59 0.82
CA HIS A 206 5.03 -8.80 0.01
C HIS A 206 5.63 -9.98 0.80
N GLY A 207 5.02 -11.16 0.68
CA GLY A 207 5.46 -12.38 1.38
C GLY A 207 5.16 -12.41 2.88
N LYS A 208 4.49 -11.40 3.44
CA LYS A 208 4.09 -11.35 4.85
C LYS A 208 2.58 -11.28 4.99
N GLU A 209 2.03 -12.07 5.91
CA GLU A 209 0.62 -12.00 6.24
C GLU A 209 0.38 -11.06 7.43
N GLY A 210 -0.70 -10.30 7.37
CA GLY A 210 -1.13 -9.43 8.47
C GLY A 210 -0.25 -8.20 8.69
N PHE A 211 -0.07 -7.86 9.97
CA PHE A 211 0.65 -6.67 10.42
C PHE A 211 2.11 -7.00 10.73
N VAL A 212 3.00 -6.07 10.40
CA VAL A 212 4.44 -6.16 10.63
C VAL A 212 4.86 -5.03 11.56
N LYS A 213 5.40 -5.39 12.72
CA LYS A 213 5.97 -4.42 13.67
C LYS A 213 7.40 -4.05 13.26
N LEU A 214 7.65 -2.76 13.02
CA LEU A 214 8.97 -2.20 12.80
C LEU A 214 9.42 -1.54 14.08
N ASN A 215 10.36 -2.17 14.77
CA ASN A 215 10.94 -1.61 15.98
C ASN A 215 11.99 -0.55 15.61
N GLU A 216 12.04 0.52 16.39
CA GLU A 216 13.11 1.50 16.34
C GLU A 216 14.47 0.81 16.55
N ILE A 217 15.46 1.23 15.76
CA ILE A 217 16.88 0.86 15.95
C ILE A 217 17.61 1.99 16.67
N LYS A 218 17.41 3.23 16.22
CA LYS A 218 18.19 4.39 16.65
C LYS A 218 17.51 5.71 16.29
N GLU A 219 17.67 6.71 17.13
CA GLU A 219 17.40 8.10 16.80
C GLU A 219 18.49 8.72 15.90
N ILE A 220 18.07 9.53 14.93
CA ILE A 220 18.91 10.29 14.02
C ILE A 220 19.19 11.63 14.69
N VAL A 221 20.36 11.76 15.30
CA VAL A 221 20.87 13.08 15.71
C VAL A 221 21.21 13.86 14.44
N PRO A 222 20.62 15.06 14.20
CA PRO A 222 21.03 15.90 13.09
C PRO A 222 22.52 16.24 13.28
N THR A 223 23.37 15.88 12.32
CA THR A 223 24.75 16.37 12.28
C THR A 223 24.71 17.86 11.97
N GLN A 224 24.57 18.68 13.00
CA GLN A 224 24.98 20.09 12.96
C GLN A 224 26.47 20.12 12.66
N LYS A 225 26.85 20.32 11.40
CA LYS A 225 28.13 20.98 11.11
C LYS A 225 27.87 22.47 11.30
N VAL A 226 27.97 22.92 12.56
CA VAL A 226 28.27 24.32 12.84
C VAL A 226 29.69 24.54 12.30
N PHE A 227 29.80 24.99 11.05
CA PHE A 227 31.00 25.67 10.61
C PHE A 227 31.00 27.04 11.28
N ILE A 228 31.66 27.14 12.43
CA ILE A 228 32.13 28.45 12.89
C ILE A 228 33.29 28.81 11.95
N LYS A 229 33.08 29.83 11.12
CA LYS A 229 34.16 30.47 10.38
C LYS A 229 34.92 31.32 11.41
N ASN A 230 36.20 31.01 11.62
CA ASN A 230 37.15 31.99 12.16
C ASN A 230 37.48 33.01 11.07
#